data_AF-A0A7X7PI53-F1
#
_entry.id   AF-A0A7X7PI53-F1
#
_cell.length_a   1.000
_cell.length_b   1.000
_cell.length_c   1.000
_cell.angle_alpha   90.00
_cell.angle_beta   90.00
_cell.angle_gamma   90.00
#
_symmetry.space_group_name_H-M   'P 1'
#
loop_
_entity.id
_entity.type
_entity.pdbx_description
1 polymer ?
#
loop_
_entity_poly.entity_id
_entity_poly.type
_entity_poly.pdbx_seq_one_letter_code
_entity_poly.pdbx_strand_id
1 'polypeptide(L)'
;MDELTPQQIVAELDKYIVGQDAAKRAVAIALRNRWRRQRVDDELRDEIVPNNIILIGPTGVGKTEIARRLARLAGAPFVKVEASKFTEVGYV
;
A
#
# COMPACT_ATOMS: atom_id res chain seq x y z
N MET A 1 7.60 -14.37 1.56
CA MET A 1 7.28 -13.09 0.91
C MET A 1 8.26 -12.97 -0.23
N ASP A 2 7.84 -13.36 -1.43
CA ASP A 2 8.72 -13.43 -2.60
C ASP A 2 9.40 -12.09 -2.81
N GLU A 3 10.65 -12.10 -3.29
CA GLU A 3 11.52 -10.93 -3.46
C GLU A 3 11.05 -10.01 -4.60
N LEU A 4 9.75 -9.76 -4.71
CA LEU A 4 9.13 -8.98 -5.75
C LEU A 4 9.83 -7.63 -5.85
N THR A 5 10.36 -7.36 -7.04
CA THR A 5 10.91 -6.05 -7.39
C THR A 5 9.76 -5.07 -7.60
N PRO A 6 10.01 -3.75 -7.48
CA PRO A 6 8.98 -2.76 -7.77
C PRO A 6 8.32 -2.93 -9.15
N GLN A 7 9.08 -3.37 -10.16
CA GLN A 7 8.57 -3.64 -11.50
C GLN A 7 7.62 -4.83 -11.53
N GLN A 8 7.93 -5.92 -10.81
CA GLN A 8 7.07 -7.08 -10.71
C GLN A 8 5.76 -6.75 -9.96
N ILE A 9 5.84 -5.92 -8.91
CA ILE A 9 4.65 -5.46 -8.18
C ILE A 9 3.75 -4.63 -9.11
N VAL A 10 4.33 -3.71 -9.90
CA VAL A 10 3.55 -2.92 -10.88
C VAL A 10 2.90 -3.83 -11.91
N ALA A 11 3.65 -4.77 -12.50
CA ALA A 11 3.13 -5.71 -13.50
C ALA A 11 1.98 -6.58 -12.95
N GLU A 12 2.05 -6.93 -11.67
CA GLU A 12 0.98 -7.68 -11.02
C GLU A 12 -0.27 -6.83 -10.75
N LEU A 13 -0.08 -5.54 -10.41
CA LEU A 13 -1.17 -4.58 -10.29
C LEU A 13 -1.81 -4.26 -11.66
N ASP A 14 -1.03 -4.27 -12.75
CA ASP A 14 -1.52 -4.02 -14.11
C ASP A 14 -2.57 -5.04 -14.57
N LYS A 15 -2.55 -6.27 -14.04
CA LYS A 15 -3.55 -7.29 -14.33
C LYS A 15 -4.97 -6.93 -13.86
N TYR A 16 -5.09 -5.99 -12.92
CA TYR A 16 -6.36 -5.65 -12.27
C TYR A 16 -6.72 -4.18 -12.34
N ILE A 17 -5.73 -3.29 -12.49
CA ILE A 17 -5.92 -1.84 -12.48
C ILE A 17 -5.39 -1.30 -13.80
N VAL A 18 -6.22 -0.60 -14.56
CA VAL A 18 -5.81 0.02 -15.84
C VAL A 18 -5.30 1.44 -15.57
N GLY A 19 -4.15 1.80 -16.14
CA GLY A 19 -3.50 3.11 -15.94
C GLY A 19 -3.02 3.33 -14.50
N GLN A 20 -3.06 4.57 -13.99
CA GLN A 20 -2.63 4.93 -12.63
C GLN A 20 -1.14 4.61 -12.33
N ASP A 21 -0.26 4.75 -13.32
CA ASP A 21 1.14 4.31 -13.25
C ASP A 21 1.91 4.94 -12.08
N ALA A 22 1.67 6.22 -11.81
CA ALA A 22 2.27 6.93 -10.69
C ALA A 22 1.86 6.31 -9.33
N ALA A 23 0.58 5.98 -9.16
CA ALA A 23 0.08 5.37 -7.94
C ALA A 23 0.63 3.95 -7.76
N LYS A 24 0.63 3.14 -8.83
CA LYS A 24 1.22 1.78 -8.83
C LYS A 24 2.70 1.80 -8.45
N ARG A 25 3.48 2.72 -9.05
CA ARG A 25 4.90 2.88 -8.74
C ARG A 25 5.11 3.29 -7.27
N ALA A 26 4.32 4.24 -6.77
CA ALA A 26 4.42 4.69 -5.37
C ALA A 26 4.17 3.55 -4.38
N VAL A 27 3.11 2.76 -4.58
CA VAL A 27 2.80 1.63 -3.68
C VAL A 27 3.83 0.50 -3.79
N ALA A 28 4.36 0.25 -4.98
CA ALA A 28 5.39 -0.76 -5.20
C ALA A 28 6.70 -0.41 -4.46
N ILE A 29 7.11 0.86 -4.49
CA ILE A 29 8.27 1.35 -3.74
C ILE A 29 8.04 1.23 -2.23
N ALA A 30 6.88 1.63 -1.73
CA ALA A 30 6.57 1.53 -0.31
C ALA A 30 6.61 0.08 0.19
N LEU A 31 6.05 -0.85 -0.58
CA LEU A 31 6.10 -2.28 -0.25
C LEU A 31 7.54 -2.81 -0.28
N ARG A 32 8.34 -2.43 -1.28
CA ARG A 32 9.75 -2.82 -1.35
C ARG A 32 10.58 -2.24 -0.20
N ASN A 33 10.30 -1.01 0.23
CA ASN A 33 10.96 -0.40 1.37
C ASN A 33 10.64 -1.14 2.67
N ARG A 34 9.41 -1.63 2.84
CA ARG A 34 9.05 -2.48 3.98
C ARG A 34 9.86 -3.78 4.02
N TRP A 35 10.06 -4.41 2.87
CA TRP A 35 10.92 -5.60 2.76
C TRP A 35 12.40 -5.29 3.02
N ARG A 36 12.90 -4.13 2.55
CA ARG A 36 14.27 -3.69 2.83
C ARG A 36 14.49 -3.43 4.32
N ARG A 37 13.52 -2.81 4.99
CA ARG A 37 13.55 -2.56 6.44
C ARG A 37 13.70 -3.87 7.25
N GLN A 38 13.13 -4.98 6.79
CA GLN A 38 13.29 -6.27 7.47
C GLN A 38 14.69 -6.87 7.33
N ARG A 39 15.53 -6.33 6.43
CA ARG A 39 16.88 -6.82 6.12
C ARG A 39 18.01 -5.91 6.65
N VAL A 40 17.68 -4.83 7.35
CA VAL A 40 18.69 -4.03 8.05
C VAL A 40 18.87 -4.53 9.48
N ASP A 41 20.00 -4.18 10.10
CA ASP A 41 20.29 -4.46 11.50
C ASP A 41 19.22 -3.86 12.43
N ASP A 42 19.04 -4.48 13.59
CA ASP A 42 17.92 -4.18 14.49
C ASP A 42 17.95 -2.72 14.99
N GLU A 43 19.11 -2.17 15.31
CA GLU A 43 19.26 -0.76 15.74
C GLU A 43 18.73 0.21 14.68
N LEU A 44 19.08 -0.02 13.40
CA LEU A 44 18.63 0.84 12.30
C LEU A 44 17.16 0.56 11.93
N ARG A 45 16.66 -0.66 12.18
CA ARG A 45 15.29 -1.05 11.82
C ARG A 45 14.25 -0.22 12.55
N ASP A 46 14.52 0.15 13.80
CA ASP A 46 13.58 0.91 14.63
C ASP A 46 13.53 2.39 14.25
N GLU A 47 14.60 2.93 13.68
CA GLU A 47 14.65 4.30 13.16
C GLU A 47 13.90 4.47 11.82
N ILE A 48 13.73 3.39 11.04
CA ILE A 48 13.07 3.45 9.73
C ILE A 48 11.55 3.43 9.88
N VAL A 49 10.92 4.60 9.76
CA VAL A 49 9.46 4.74 9.76
C VAL A 49 8.84 4.22 8.45
N PRO A 50 7.66 3.57 8.48
CA PRO A 50 6.94 3.19 7.26
C PRO A 50 6.54 4.40 6.40
N ASN A 51 6.70 4.27 5.08
CA ASN A 51 6.23 5.27 4.12
C ASN A 51 4.71 5.13 3.90
N ASN A 52 3.93 5.91 4.64
CA ASN A 52 2.49 6.00 4.44
C ASN A 52 2.15 6.69 3.11
N ILE A 53 1.01 6.33 2.52
CA ILE A 53 0.61 6.80 1.19
C ILE A 53 -0.75 7.49 1.27
N ILE A 54 -0.83 8.69 0.69
CA ILE A 54 -2.08 9.41 0.47
C ILE A 54 -2.42 9.31 -1.02
N LEU A 55 -3.55 8.67 -1.34
CA LEU A 55 -4.05 8.56 -2.72
C LEU A 55 -5.08 9.66 -2.99
N ILE A 56 -4.77 10.58 -3.89
CA ILE A 56 -5.63 11.71 -4.26
C ILE A 56 -6.21 11.48 -5.66
N GLY A 57 -7.53 11.61 -5.81
CA GLY A 57 -8.22 11.47 -7.09
C GLY A 57 -9.73 11.28 -6.94
N PRO A 58 -10.52 11.37 -8.03
CA PRO A 58 -11.97 11.24 -7.97
C PRO A 58 -12.43 9.83 -7.58
N THR A 59 -13.71 9.66 -7.27
CA THR A 59 -14.29 8.34 -6.96
C THR A 59 -14.22 7.42 -8.20
N GLY A 60 -14.19 6.10 -7.99
CA GLY A 60 -14.20 5.12 -9.08
C GLY A 60 -12.86 4.87 -9.80
N VAL A 61 -11.82 5.67 -9.60
CA VAL A 61 -10.53 5.53 -10.33
C VAL A 61 -9.60 4.42 -9.84
N GLY A 62 -10.04 3.57 -8.90
CA GLY A 62 -9.26 2.41 -8.44
C GLY A 62 -8.38 2.62 -7.20
N LYS A 63 -8.49 3.75 -6.47
CA LYS A 63 -7.70 4.01 -5.24
C LYS A 63 -7.79 2.86 -4.22
N THR A 64 -9.00 2.42 -3.90
CA THR A 64 -9.23 1.32 -2.95
C THR A 64 -8.79 -0.03 -3.52
N GLU A 65 -8.90 -0.22 -4.83
CA GLU A 65 -8.51 -1.47 -5.49
C GLU A 65 -6.98 -1.65 -5.48
N ILE A 66 -6.21 -0.58 -5.70
CA ILE A 66 -4.75 -0.57 -5.53
C ILE A 66 -4.38 -1.06 -4.13
N ALA A 67 -4.96 -0.50 -3.08
CA ALA A 67 -4.66 -0.88 -1.70
C ALA A 67 -5.05 -2.35 -1.40
N ARG A 68 -6.24 -2.77 -1.87
CA ARG A 68 -6.73 -4.15 -1.70
C ARG A 68 -5.84 -5.17 -2.39
N ARG A 69 -5.42 -4.89 -3.64
CA ARG A 69 -4.54 -5.78 -4.42
C ARG A 69 -3.15 -5.85 -3.82
N LEU A 70 -2.60 -4.71 -3.42
CA LEU A 70 -1.30 -4.65 -2.73
C LEU A 70 -1.29 -5.53 -1.47
N ALA A 71 -2.35 -5.48 -0.66
CA ALA A 71 -2.45 -6.32 0.53
C ALA A 71 -2.49 -7.81 0.21
N ARG A 72 -3.25 -8.22 -0.82
CA ARG A 72 -3.26 -9.61 -1.30
C ARG A 72 -1.87 -10.06 -1.76
N LEU A 73 -1.16 -9.21 -2.50
CA LEU A 73 0.19 -9.50 -2.99
C LEU A 73 1.21 -9.62 -1.86
N ALA A 74 1.07 -8.80 -0.83
CA ALA A 74 1.93 -8.85 0.35
C ALA A 74 1.54 -10.00 1.32
N GLY A 75 0.45 -10.72 1.07
CA GLY A 75 -0.12 -11.67 2.05
C GLY A 75 -0.48 -11.00 3.37
N ALA A 76 -0.85 -9.73 3.34
CA ALA A 76 -1.08 -8.90 4.52
C ALA A 76 -2.59 -8.77 4.85
N PRO A 77 -2.95 -8.66 6.13
CA PRO A 77 -4.32 -8.34 6.52
C PRO A 77 -4.73 -6.96 5.96
N PHE A 78 -5.98 -6.86 5.50
CA PHE A 78 -6.52 -5.63 4.89
C PHE A 78 -7.83 -5.22 5.55
N VAL A 79 -7.91 -3.97 5.98
CA VAL A 79 -9.12 -3.37 6.55
C VAL A 79 -9.44 -2.08 5.79
N LYS A 80 -10.72 -1.91 5.42
CA LYS A 80 -11.24 -0.67 4.84
C LYS A 80 -12.06 0.05 5.91
N VAL A 81 -11.68 1.27 6.24
CA VAL A 81 -12.42 2.11 7.19
C VAL A 81 -12.76 3.44 6.50
N GLU A 82 -13.91 3.99 6.84
CA GLU A 82 -14.36 5.31 6.38
C GLU A 82 -14.19 6.29 7.53
N ALA A 83 -13.34 7.31 7.34
CA ALA A 83 -13.00 8.27 8.41
C ALA A 83 -14.21 9.03 8.95
N SER A 84 -15.21 9.30 8.11
CA SER A 84 -16.45 9.98 8.50
C SER A 84 -17.28 9.20 9.54
N LYS A 85 -17.09 7.89 9.65
CA LYS A 85 -17.75 7.08 10.69
C LYS A 85 -17.32 7.46 12.11
N PHE A 86 -16.17 8.15 12.25
CA PHE A 86 -15.67 8.62 13.54
C PHE A 86 -15.99 10.10 13.81
N THR A 87 -16.74 10.75 12.92
CA THR A 87 -17.19 12.14 13.08
C THR A 87 -18.68 12.25 13.38
N GLU A 88 -19.49 11.22 13.07
CA GLU A 88 -20.89 11.16 13.50
C GLU A 88 -20.95 10.91 15.01
N VAL A 89 -21.75 11.72 15.69
CA VAL A 89 -21.94 11.82 17.14
C VAL A 89 -22.05 10.44 17.81
N GLY A 90 -20.96 10.00 18.45
CA GLY A 90 -20.98 8.88 19.39
C GLY A 90 -20.01 7.75 19.04
N TYR A 91 -18.78 7.86 19.54
CA TYR A 91 -18.14 6.68 20.13
C TYR A 91 -19.06 6.23 21.28
N VAL A 92 -19.83 5.16 21.08
CA VAL A 92 -20.56 4.43 22.13
C VAL A 92 -19.90 3.08 22.31
#